data_AF-A0A8T5RM89-F1
#
_entry.id   AF-A0A8T5RM89-F1
#
_cell.length_a   1.000
_cell.length_b   1.000
_cell.length_c   1.000
_cell.angle_alpha   90.00
_cell.angle_beta   90.00
_cell.angle_gamma   90.00
#
_symmetry.space_group_name_H-M   'P 1'
#
loop_
_entity.id
_entity.type
_entity.pdbx_description
1 polymer ?
#
loop_
_entity_poly.entity_id
_entity_poly.type
_entity_poly.pdbx_seq_one_letter_code
_entity_poly.pdbx_strand_id
1 'polypeptide(L)'
;MTDSEELRNEIPPEAFIALARRGMEKISLDQCFLENCDNNDPGLLEPFKKEEYEDDKKKTKEIHVRCKKCNRVYILKLETLKKVAKSTKDKSEEPLSMGIVYALDDKKNNLGHIGYF
;
A
#
# COMPACT_ATOMS: atom_id res chain seq x y z
N MET A 1 -15.05 -10.01 -15.15
CA MET A 1 -14.91 -8.57 -14.98
C MET A 1 -14.38 -8.40 -13.58
N THR A 2 -13.10 -8.10 -13.40
CA THR A 2 -12.56 -7.80 -12.06
C THR A 2 -13.11 -6.44 -11.69
N ASP A 3 -14.00 -6.42 -10.71
CA ASP A 3 -14.71 -5.20 -10.36
C ASP A 3 -13.70 -4.20 -9.77
N SER A 4 -13.58 -3.02 -10.39
CA SER A 4 -12.65 -1.98 -9.93
C SER A 4 -12.95 -1.56 -8.48
N GLU A 5 -14.19 -1.76 -8.01
CA GLU A 5 -14.58 -1.57 -6.62
C GLU A 5 -13.98 -2.63 -5.69
N GLU A 6 -13.91 -3.90 -6.09
CA GLU A 6 -13.27 -4.96 -5.31
C GLU A 6 -11.77 -4.72 -5.14
N LEU A 7 -11.09 -4.32 -6.22
CA LEU A 7 -9.67 -3.99 -6.19
C LEU A 7 -9.36 -2.79 -5.30
N ARG A 8 -10.31 -1.84 -5.21
CA ARG A 8 -10.18 -0.67 -4.34
C ARG A 8 -10.36 -1.03 -2.87
N ASN A 9 -11.28 -1.92 -2.55
CA ASN A 9 -11.51 -2.40 -1.18
C ASN A 9 -10.31 -3.17 -0.60
N GLU A 10 -9.44 -3.72 -1.46
CA GLU A 10 -8.19 -4.35 -1.01
C GLU A 10 -7.10 -3.34 -0.64
N ILE A 11 -7.20 -2.08 -1.08
CA ILE A 11 -6.26 -1.02 -0.71
C ILE A 11 -6.69 -0.47 0.65
N PRO A 12 -5.80 -0.43 1.66
CA PRO A 12 -6.12 0.23 2.92
C PRO A 12 -6.42 1.73 2.66
N PRO A 13 -7.40 2.34 3.35
CA PRO A 13 -7.76 3.74 3.11
C PRO A 13 -6.67 4.71 3.61
N GLU A 14 -6.01 4.35 4.70
CA GLU A 14 -4.98 5.15 5.37
C GLU A 14 -3.71 4.31 5.57
N ALA A 15 -2.55 4.97 5.50
CA ALA A 15 -1.28 4.45 5.99
C ALA A 15 -0.70 5.42 7.03
N PHE A 16 0.21 4.92 7.86
CA PHE A 16 0.87 5.68 8.91
C PHE A 16 2.34 5.92 8.54
N ILE A 17 2.72 7.18 8.37
CA ILE A 17 4.10 7.55 8.10
C ILE A 17 4.79 7.99 9.39
N ALA A 18 5.98 7.45 9.66
CA ALA A 18 6.77 7.82 10.83
C ALA A 18 7.51 9.14 10.57
N LEU A 19 7.13 10.21 11.27
CA LEU A 19 7.76 11.53 11.20
C LEU A 19 8.85 11.70 12.28
N ALA A 20 9.70 10.69 12.43
CA ALA A 20 10.79 10.66 13.41
C ALA A 20 10.35 11.13 14.81
N ARG A 21 10.76 12.35 15.24
CA ARG A 21 10.46 12.90 16.57
C ARG A 21 9.04 13.45 16.73
N ARG A 22 8.28 13.60 15.64
CA ARG A 22 6.91 14.13 15.66
C ARG A 22 5.84 13.03 15.81
N GLY A 23 6.25 11.76 15.93
CA GLY A 23 5.34 10.64 16.03
C GLY A 23 4.97 10.08 14.66
N MET A 24 3.71 9.67 14.49
CA MET A 24 3.18 9.13 13.24
C MET A 24 2.09 10.05 12.69
N GLU A 25 2.10 10.27 11.39
CA GLU A 25 1.05 11.00 10.68
C GLU A 25 0.26 10.05 9.81
N LYS A 26 -1.04 10.32 9.66
CA LYS A 26 -1.91 9.55 8.78
C LYS A 26 -1.84 10.12 7.37
N ILE A 27 -1.63 9.25 6.39
CA ILE A 27 -1.64 9.59 4.98
C ILE A 27 -2.72 8.77 4.26
N SER A 28 -3.60 9.42 3.51
CA SER A 28 -4.60 8.74 2.70
C SER A 28 -3.95 8.11 1.47
N LEU A 29 -4.35 6.88 1.14
CA LEU A 29 -3.86 6.18 -0.06
C LEU A 29 -4.70 6.49 -1.33
N ASP A 30 -5.77 7.26 -1.17
CA ASP A 30 -6.63 7.78 -2.24
C ASP A 30 -6.02 8.97 -3.03
N GLN A 31 -4.69 9.09 -3.04
CA GLN A 31 -3.97 10.11 -3.81
C GLN A 31 -3.03 9.46 -4.83
N CYS A 32 -2.67 10.21 -5.87
CA CYS A 32 -1.68 9.77 -6.83
C CYS A 32 -0.27 10.03 -6.29
N PHE A 33 0.56 8.99 -6.25
CA PHE A 33 1.94 9.06 -5.76
C PHE A 33 2.99 9.27 -6.87
N LEU A 34 2.56 9.67 -8.06
CA LEU A 34 3.47 9.94 -9.18
C LEU A 34 4.05 11.34 -9.10
N GLU A 35 5.33 11.47 -9.45
CA GLU A 35 6.00 12.76 -9.59
C GLU A 35 5.22 13.64 -10.60
N ASN A 36 4.81 14.83 -10.16
CA ASN A 36 4.01 15.82 -10.91
C ASN A 36 2.51 15.51 -11.07
N CYS A 37 1.90 14.77 -10.14
CA CYS A 37 0.44 14.59 -10.10
C CYS A 37 -0.15 14.85 -8.71
N ASP A 38 -0.70 16.04 -8.50
CA ASP A 38 -1.43 16.39 -7.26
C ASP A 38 -2.89 15.91 -7.34
N ASN A 39 -3.12 14.65 -7.73
CA ASN A 39 -4.47 14.09 -7.73
C ASN A 39 -4.83 13.59 -6.33
N ASN A 40 -5.74 14.28 -5.65
CA ASN A 40 -6.30 13.85 -4.37
C ASN A 40 -7.72 13.27 -4.54
N ASP A 41 -8.22 13.20 -5.77
CA ASP A 41 -9.57 12.71 -6.04
C ASP A 41 -9.59 11.19 -6.21
N PRO A 42 -10.25 10.47 -5.28
CA PRO A 42 -10.36 9.02 -5.34
C PRO A 42 -11.04 8.54 -6.63
N GLY A 43 -12.06 9.26 -7.12
CA GLY A 43 -12.82 8.89 -8.32
C GLY A 43 -12.02 8.90 -9.63
N LEU A 44 -10.83 9.52 -9.63
CA LEU A 44 -9.92 9.55 -10.78
C LEU A 44 -8.86 8.44 -10.73
N LEU A 45 -8.85 7.62 -9.68
CA LEU A 45 -7.96 6.47 -9.52
C LEU A 45 -8.70 5.19 -9.90
N GLU A 46 -8.22 4.51 -10.92
CA GLU A 46 -8.81 3.27 -11.43
C GLU A 46 -7.85 2.09 -11.23
N PRO A 47 -8.05 1.29 -10.17
CA PRO A 47 -7.40 0.00 -10.04
C PRO A 47 -7.88 -0.94 -11.15
N PHE A 48 -6.94 -1.57 -11.87
CA PHE A 48 -7.27 -2.46 -12.99
C PHE A 48 -6.60 -3.82 -12.93
N LYS A 49 -5.51 -3.97 -12.18
CA LYS A 49 -4.78 -5.24 -12.05
C LYS A 49 -4.30 -5.42 -10.62
N LYS A 50 -4.38 -6.66 -10.14
CA LYS A 50 -3.71 -7.11 -8.92
C LYS A 50 -2.77 -8.27 -9.19
N GLU A 51 -1.66 -8.28 -8.48
CA GLU A 51 -0.71 -9.40 -8.43
C GLU A 51 -0.43 -9.69 -6.95
N GLU A 52 -0.64 -10.94 -6.52
CA GLU A 52 -0.43 -11.35 -5.13
C GLU A 52 0.69 -12.39 -5.10
N TYR A 53 1.65 -12.16 -4.20
CA TYR A 53 2.80 -13.03 -3.99
C TYR A 53 2.89 -13.37 -2.50
N GLU A 54 2.96 -14.65 -2.17
CA GLU A 54 3.10 -15.10 -0.79
C GLU A 54 4.39 -15.90 -0.63
N ASP A 55 5.23 -15.42 0.28
CA ASP A 55 6.41 -16.12 0.79
C ASP A 55 6.19 -16.59 2.22
N ASP A 56 7.06 -17.46 2.72
CA ASP A 56 7.07 -17.92 4.12
C ASP A 56 7.18 -16.76 5.13
N LYS A 57 7.83 -15.66 4.73
CA LYS A 57 8.12 -14.51 5.60
C LYS A 57 7.20 -13.30 5.35
N LYS A 58 6.62 -13.16 4.16
CA LYS A 58 5.82 -11.97 3.81
C LYS A 58 4.77 -12.26 2.76
N LYS A 59 3.67 -11.51 2.79
CA LYS A 59 2.68 -11.43 1.71
C LYS A 59 2.86 -10.10 1.00
N THR A 60 2.97 -10.10 -0.30
CA THR A 60 3.11 -8.90 -1.12
C THR A 60 1.92 -8.82 -2.06
N LYS A 61 1.18 -7.72 -2.04
CA LYS A 61 0.13 -7.42 -3.03
C LYS A 61 0.55 -6.21 -3.84
N GLU A 62 0.57 -6.32 -5.15
CA GLU A 62 0.81 -5.24 -6.09
C GLU A 62 -0.49 -4.89 -6.78
N ILE A 63 -0.99 -3.68 -6.56
CA ILE A 63 -2.23 -3.18 -7.16
C ILE A 63 -1.86 -2.08 -8.15
N HIS A 64 -2.14 -2.32 -9.43
CA HIS A 64 -1.87 -1.36 -10.49
C HIS A 64 -3.05 -0.42 -10.60
N VAL A 65 -2.78 0.87 -10.44
CA VAL A 65 -3.76 1.95 -10.44
C VAL A 65 -3.42 2.91 -11.58
N ARG A 66 -4.42 3.18 -12.43
CA ARG A 66 -4.33 4.23 -13.45
C ARG A 66 -4.93 5.52 -12.89
N CYS A 67 -4.17 6.59 -12.90
CA CYS A 67 -4.70 7.92 -12.58
C CYS A 67 -5.20 8.58 -13.86
N LYS A 68 -6.50 8.90 -13.92
CA LYS A 68 -7.15 9.62 -15.03
C LYS A 68 -6.66 11.07 -15.17
N LYS A 69 -6.19 11.70 -14.09
CA LYS A 69 -5.70 13.10 -14.11
C LYS A 69 -4.38 13.25 -14.87
N CYS A 70 -3.38 12.43 -14.57
CA CYS A 70 -2.09 12.45 -15.28
C CYS A 70 -1.99 11.39 -16.39
N ASN A 71 -3.01 10.56 -16.55
CA ASN A 71 -3.09 9.46 -17.50
C ASN A 71 -1.91 8.47 -17.43
N ARG A 72 -1.34 8.31 -16.23
CA ARG A 72 -0.21 7.41 -15.95
C ARG A 72 -0.64 6.31 -15.00
N VAL A 73 0.12 5.22 -15.02
CA VAL A 73 -0.07 4.07 -14.14
C VAL A 73 0.99 4.11 -13.05
N TYR A 74 0.59 3.79 -11.83
CA TYR A 74 1.48 3.51 -10.72
C TYR A 74 1.04 2.21 -10.04
N ILE A 75 1.94 1.63 -9.27
CA ILE A 75 1.71 0.36 -8.59
C ILE A 75 1.81 0.62 -7.09
N LEU A 76 0.74 0.30 -6.36
CA LEU A 76 0.76 0.24 -4.90
C LEU A 76 1.22 -1.15 -4.48
N LYS A 77 2.36 -1.23 -3.82
CA LYS A 77 2.90 -2.46 -3.28
C LYS A 77 2.68 -2.50 -1.77
N LEU A 78 1.83 -3.42 -1.35
CA LEU A 78 1.44 -3.70 0.02
C LEU A 78 2.21 -4.94 0.49
N GLU A 79 3.22 -4.78 1.34
CA GLU A 79 3.98 -5.87 1.93
C GLU A 79 3.54 -6.11 3.39
N THR A 80 2.93 -7.25 3.68
CA THR A 80 2.63 -7.70 5.03
C THR A 80 3.71 -8.66 5.51
N LEU A 81 4.57 -8.22 6.42
CA LEU A 81 5.57 -9.06 7.07
C LEU A 81 4.91 -9.96 8.11
N LYS A 82 5.13 -11.27 8.01
CA LYS A 82 4.66 -12.26 8.98
C LYS A 82 5.63 -12.33 10.17
N LYS A 83 5.11 -12.42 11.39
CA LYS A 83 5.89 -12.71 12.62
C LYS A 83 6.93 -11.65 12.99
N VAL A 84 6.61 -10.37 12.87
CA VAL A 84 7.52 -9.27 13.23
C VAL A 84 7.75 -9.14 14.73
N ALA A 85 6.79 -9.54 15.56
CA ALA A 85 7.00 -9.64 17.00
C ALA A 85 6.17 -10.80 17.58
N LYS A 86 6.73 -11.43 18.62
CA LYS A 86 5.99 -12.34 19.49
C LYS A 86 5.93 -11.71 20.87
N SER A 87 4.76 -11.79 21.49
CA SER A 87 4.62 -11.43 22.90
C SER A 87 5.57 -12.28 23.73
N THR A 88 6.36 -11.63 24.58
CA THR A 88 7.21 -12.31 25.56
C THR A 88 6.42 -12.78 26.77
N LYS A 89 5.16 -12.34 26.90
CA LYS A 89 4.29 -12.62 28.04
C LYS A 89 3.37 -13.82 27.80
N ASP A 90 2.83 -13.99 26.59
CA ASP A 90 1.92 -15.08 26.27
C ASP A 90 2.35 -15.87 25.03
N LYS A 91 2.59 -17.17 25.22
CA LYS A 91 3.01 -18.09 24.13
C LYS A 91 1.86 -18.43 23.15
N SER A 92 0.63 -18.07 23.49
CA SER A 92 -0.59 -18.33 22.72
C SER A 92 -1.02 -17.16 21.82
N GLU A 93 -0.39 -16.00 21.93
CA GLU A 93 -0.71 -14.86 21.05
C GLU A 93 -0.16 -15.09 19.64
N GLU A 94 -1.00 -14.85 18.65
CA GLU A 94 -0.59 -14.91 17.26
C GLU A 94 0.54 -13.90 17.00
N PRO A 95 1.57 -14.26 16.22
CA PRO A 95 2.66 -13.34 15.91
C PRO A 95 2.11 -12.07 15.25
N LEU A 96 2.53 -10.91 15.75
CA LEU A 96 2.18 -9.63 15.14
C LEU A 96 2.67 -9.59 13.69
N SER A 97 1.84 -9.06 12.79
CA SER A 97 2.18 -8.72 11.41
C SER A 97 2.25 -7.21 11.22
N MET A 98 3.07 -6.75 10.28
CA MET A 98 3.20 -5.33 9.94
C MET A 98 3.01 -5.16 8.44
N GLY A 99 2.05 -4.33 8.04
CA GLY A 99 1.86 -3.90 6.66
C GLY A 99 2.76 -2.72 6.33
N ILE A 100 3.35 -2.74 5.15
CA ILE A 100 4.21 -1.68 4.61
C ILE A 100 3.69 -1.33 3.21
N VAL A 101 3.57 -0.04 2.92
CA VAL A 101 3.08 0.47 1.63
C VAL A 101 4.20 1.18 0.90
N TYR A 102 4.40 0.81 -0.36
CA TYR A 102 5.27 1.49 -1.30
C TYR A 102 4.50 1.92 -2.53
N ALA A 103 4.90 3.05 -3.11
CA ALA A 103 4.51 3.43 -4.45
C ALA A 103 5.62 3.05 -5.44
N LEU A 104 5.26 2.46 -6.58
CA LEU A 104 6.16 2.22 -7.69
C LEU A 104 5.59 2.83 -8.98
N ASP A 105 6.47 3.10 -9.94
CA ASP A 105 6.06 3.50 -11.29
C ASP A 105 5.62 2.28 -12.14
N ASP A 106 5.24 2.54 -13.39
CA ASP A 106 4.85 1.52 -14.37
C ASP A 106 5.97 0.54 -14.72
N LYS A 107 7.22 0.89 -14.42
CA LYS A 107 8.43 0.07 -14.63
C LYS A 107 8.87 -0.66 -13.36
N LYS A 108 8.07 -0.61 -12.28
CA LYS A 108 8.39 -1.16 -10.95
C LYS A 108 9.60 -0.49 -10.28
N ASN A 109 9.95 0.74 -10.65
CA ASN A 109 10.91 1.55 -9.89
C ASN A 109 10.23 2.06 -8.62
N ASN A 110 10.93 1.97 -7.50
CA ASN A 110 10.40 2.41 -6.21
C ASN A 110 10.38 3.95 -6.16
N LEU A 111 9.18 4.52 -6.07
CA LEU A 111 8.95 5.96 -5.94
C LEU A 111 9.00 6.44 -4.49
N GLY A 112 8.89 5.53 -3.53
CA GLY A 112 9.01 5.85 -2.12
C GLY A 112 8.22 4.92 -1.21
N HIS A 113 8.67 4.89 0.05
CA HIS A 113 7.91 4.32 1.16
C HIS A 113 6.83 5.29 1.60
N ILE A 114 5.57 4.85 1.56
CA ILE A 114 4.41 5.68 1.92
C ILE A 114 4.10 5.59 3.41
N GLY A 115 4.13 4.39 3.98
CA GLY A 115 3.85 4.19 5.40
C GLY A 115 3.50 2.75 5.76
N TYR A 116 3.01 2.57 6.97
CA TYR A 116 2.62 1.29 7.57
C TYR A 116 1.10 1.15 7.70
N PHE A 117 0.57 -0.07 7.68
CA PHE A 117 -0.86 -0.37 7.88
C PHE A 117 -1.08 -1.69 8.62
#